data_AF-A0A9D8JK08-F1
#
_entry.id   AF-A0A9D8JK08-F1
#
_cell.length_a   1.000
_cell.length_b   1.000
_cell.length_c   1.000
_cell.angle_alpha   90.00
_cell.angle_beta   90.00
_cell.angle_gamma   90.00
#
_symmetry.space_group_name_H-M   'P 1'
#
loop_
_entity.id
_entity.type
_entity.pdbx_description
1 polymer ?
#
loop_
_entity_poly.entity_id
_entity_poly.type
_entity_poly.pdbx_seq_one_letter_code
_entity_poly.pdbx_strand_id
1 'polypeptide(L)'
;MLGLFKKQIHESVEIQRQDVLHAYPEIFAKSIINGEDCDQIADGYGPIGSLTNPIPVNGAIGEIKYLGKLRGKTGNSLFFHRLGNTTSSVCKTSIDIYEVVCLDGTQWNTVYFNLHHPRRSNLAPPGYTLMPFIKGLKIDSPIDFGVNFPVEDFPFGLPRAIDIFYGGKGILERKVRECLAKSNFSRP
;
A
#
# COMPACT_ATOMS: atom_id res chain seq x y z
N MET A 1 14.44 30.60 -13.22
CA MET A 1 14.44 29.29 -12.56
C MET A 1 12.99 28.93 -12.24
N LEU A 2 12.31 28.14 -13.08
CA LEU A 2 10.99 27.63 -12.73
C LEU A 2 11.18 26.59 -11.62
N GLY A 3 10.81 26.93 -10.39
CA GLY A 3 10.75 25.96 -9.31
C GLY A 3 9.80 24.84 -9.71
N LEU A 4 10.32 23.63 -9.92
CA LEU A 4 9.49 22.45 -10.05
C LEU A 4 8.75 22.28 -8.72
N PHE A 5 7.47 22.63 -8.70
CA PHE A 5 6.60 22.29 -7.58
C PHE A 5 6.62 20.78 -7.41
N LYS A 6 7.22 20.30 -6.31
CA LYS A 6 7.22 18.88 -5.96
C LYS A 6 5.76 18.44 -5.85
N LYS A 7 5.34 17.52 -6.72
CA LYS A 7 3.95 17.05 -6.72
C LYS A 7 3.67 16.38 -5.38
N GLN A 8 2.59 16.80 -4.73
CA GLN A 8 2.10 16.19 -3.51
C GLN A 8 1.78 14.72 -3.79
N ILE A 9 2.40 13.80 -3.05
CA ILE A 9 2.16 12.38 -3.25
C ILE A 9 0.84 11.99 -2.63
N HIS A 10 0.62 12.27 -1.34
CA HIS A 10 -0.60 11.92 -0.59
C HIS A 10 -1.43 13.14 -0.22
N GLU A 11 -2.70 12.94 0.09
CA GLU A 11 -3.53 13.94 0.79
C GLU A 11 -2.83 14.51 2.05
N SER A 12 -3.33 15.64 2.57
CA SER A 12 -2.63 16.34 3.66
C SER A 12 -2.50 15.46 4.92
N VAL A 13 -1.49 15.73 5.74
CA VAL A 13 -1.23 14.95 6.97
C VAL A 13 -2.44 15.02 7.91
N GLU A 14 -3.16 16.14 7.93
CA GLU A 14 -4.38 16.30 8.72
C GLU A 14 -5.46 15.30 8.27
N ILE A 15 -5.68 15.15 6.97
CA ILE A 15 -6.65 14.17 6.44
C ILE A 15 -6.22 12.75 6.79
N GLN A 16 -4.93 12.44 6.65
CA GLN A 16 -4.39 11.12 7.02
C GLN A 16 -4.56 10.82 8.52
N ARG A 17 -4.41 11.81 9.39
CA ARG A 17 -4.68 11.66 10.84
C ARG A 17 -6.17 11.49 11.12
N GLN A 18 -7.04 12.19 10.39
CA GLN A 18 -8.48 11.99 10.50
C GLN A 18 -8.87 10.58 10.10
N ASP A 19 -8.33 10.03 9.00
CA ASP A 19 -8.56 8.63 8.62
C ASP A 19 -8.29 7.67 9.80
N VAL A 20 -7.18 7.88 10.51
CA VAL A 20 -6.80 7.05 11.67
C VAL A 20 -7.80 7.20 12.82
N LEU A 21 -8.19 8.44 13.16
CA LEU A 21 -9.16 8.71 14.23
C LEU A 21 -10.54 8.12 13.95
N HIS A 22 -10.95 8.06 12.68
CA HIS A 22 -12.23 7.46 12.28
C HIS A 22 -12.16 5.94 12.20
N ALA A 23 -11.03 5.37 11.79
CA ALA A 23 -10.89 3.94 11.54
C ALA A 23 -10.58 3.11 12.81
N TYR A 24 -10.04 3.73 13.87
CA TYR A 24 -9.51 3.01 15.02
C TYR A 24 -10.04 3.52 16.36
N PRO A 25 -10.17 2.64 17.38
CA PRO A 25 -10.40 3.07 18.75
C PRO A 25 -9.33 4.04 19.23
N GLU A 26 -9.70 4.97 20.12
CA GLU A 26 -8.85 6.11 20.54
C GLU A 26 -7.44 5.70 20.99
N ILE A 27 -7.31 4.63 21.78
CA ILE A 27 -6.01 4.16 22.29
C ILE A 27 -5.09 3.73 21.13
N PHE A 28 -5.64 3.02 20.15
CA PHE A 28 -4.88 2.56 19.00
C PHE A 28 -4.60 3.70 18.01
N ALA A 29 -5.57 4.59 17.81
CA ALA A 29 -5.37 5.79 17.00
C ALA A 29 -4.23 6.66 17.56
N LYS A 30 -4.19 6.86 18.89
CA LYS A 30 -3.11 7.58 19.58
C LYS A 30 -1.75 6.90 19.38
N SER A 31 -1.66 5.57 19.41
CA SER A 31 -0.38 4.88 19.20
C SER A 31 0.16 5.07 17.78
N ILE A 32 -0.71 5.14 16.77
CA ILE A 32 -0.33 5.46 15.38
C ILE A 32 0.07 6.93 15.24
N ILE A 33 -0.75 7.86 15.75
CA ILE A 33 -0.54 9.31 15.59
C ILE A 33 0.71 9.80 16.32
N ASN A 34 1.05 9.18 17.45
CA ASN A 34 2.26 9.51 18.22
C ASN A 34 3.51 8.77 17.70
N GLY A 35 3.38 7.99 16.64
CA GLY A 35 4.52 7.37 15.95
C GLY A 35 5.45 8.38 15.32
N GLU A 36 6.61 7.90 14.84
CA GLU A 36 7.60 8.74 14.17
C GLU A 36 7.07 9.28 12.83
N ASP A 37 7.11 10.60 12.63
CA ASP A 37 6.76 11.24 11.36
C ASP A 37 7.95 11.17 10.39
N CYS A 38 8.09 10.04 9.69
CA CYS A 38 9.23 9.76 8.83
C CYS A 38 8.84 9.15 7.48
N ASP A 39 9.71 9.33 6.48
CA ASP A 39 9.61 8.59 5.20
C ASP A 39 10.36 7.24 5.25
N GLN A 40 11.30 7.08 6.19
CA GLN A 40 12.09 5.88 6.46
C GLN A 40 12.28 5.77 7.97
N ILE A 41 12.28 4.54 8.49
CA ILE A 41 12.54 4.28 9.91
C ILE A 41 13.96 4.71 10.25
N ALA A 42 14.15 5.44 11.37
CA ALA A 42 15.44 6.01 11.75
C ALA A 42 16.59 4.97 11.80
N ASP A 43 16.34 3.80 12.38
CA ASP A 43 17.31 2.69 12.49
C ASP A 43 17.24 1.72 11.30
N GLY A 44 16.43 2.03 10.29
CA GLY A 44 16.24 1.19 9.11
C GLY A 44 17.47 1.19 8.20
N TYR A 45 17.76 0.03 7.61
CA TYR A 45 18.85 -0.13 6.65
C TYR A 45 18.43 -0.99 5.45
N GLY A 46 19.14 -0.79 4.34
CA GLY A 46 18.78 -1.40 3.06
C GLY A 46 17.63 -0.67 2.36
N PRO A 47 17.06 -1.27 1.30
CA PRO A 47 16.06 -0.62 0.47
C PRO A 47 14.74 -0.44 1.20
N ILE A 48 14.09 0.70 1.01
CA ILE A 48 12.73 0.93 1.52
C ILE A 48 11.76 -0.13 0.98
N GLY A 49 10.84 -0.58 1.84
CA GLY A 49 9.93 -1.69 1.55
C GLY A 49 10.50 -3.07 1.84
N SER A 50 11.68 -3.15 2.45
CA SER A 50 12.26 -4.40 2.97
C SER A 50 11.94 -4.59 4.45
N LEU A 51 12.16 -5.80 4.98
CA LEU A 51 11.95 -6.09 6.41
C LEU A 51 12.80 -5.20 7.34
N THR A 52 13.98 -4.80 6.89
CA THR A 52 14.92 -3.96 7.65
C THR A 52 14.78 -2.47 7.34
N ASN A 53 13.87 -2.10 6.44
CA ASN A 53 13.48 -0.71 6.17
C ASN A 53 12.01 -0.69 5.68
N PRO A 54 11.06 -1.07 6.55
CA PRO A 54 9.65 -1.19 6.17
C PRO A 54 9.06 0.20 5.90
N ILE A 55 8.04 0.27 5.06
CA ILE A 55 7.41 1.53 4.66
C ILE A 55 6.57 2.06 5.84
N PRO A 56 6.86 3.26 6.37
CA PRO A 56 6.02 3.91 7.38
C PRO A 56 4.66 4.31 6.80
N VAL A 57 3.56 3.90 7.43
CA VAL A 57 2.19 4.25 7.05
C VAL A 57 1.26 4.43 8.25
N ASN A 58 0.11 5.07 8.02
CA ASN A 58 -0.90 5.39 9.03
C ASN A 58 -1.99 4.31 9.13
N GLY A 59 -1.65 3.18 9.74
CA GLY A 59 -2.55 2.04 9.88
C GLY A 59 -2.73 1.26 8.57
N ALA A 60 -3.59 0.24 8.62
CA ALA A 60 -3.97 -0.60 7.49
C ALA A 60 -4.61 0.20 6.33
N ILE A 61 -5.36 1.27 6.64
CA ILE A 61 -5.86 2.17 5.59
C ILE A 61 -4.71 2.84 4.83
N GLY A 62 -3.61 3.15 5.53
CA GLY A 62 -2.40 3.70 4.93
C GLY A 62 -1.71 2.72 3.99
N GLU A 63 -1.66 1.43 4.34
CA GLU A 63 -1.12 0.36 3.50
C GLU A 63 -1.88 0.24 2.18
N ILE A 64 -3.21 0.12 2.26
CA ILE A 64 -4.09 0.00 1.08
C ILE A 64 -3.95 1.22 0.16
N LYS A 65 -4.05 2.44 0.71
CA LYS A 65 -3.90 3.68 -0.07
C LYS A 65 -2.50 3.79 -0.70
N TYR A 66 -1.45 3.37 0.01
CA TYR A 66 -0.09 3.39 -0.51
C TYR A 66 0.06 2.39 -1.68
N LEU A 67 -0.40 1.15 -1.50
CA LEU A 67 -0.35 0.10 -2.53
C LEU A 67 -1.17 0.47 -3.77
N GLY A 68 -2.34 1.08 -3.59
CA GLY A 68 -3.17 1.59 -4.68
C GLY A 68 -2.51 2.63 -5.58
N LYS A 69 -1.48 3.31 -5.06
CA LYS A 69 -0.71 4.35 -5.78
C LYS A 69 0.60 3.84 -6.34
N LEU A 70 1.07 2.70 -5.89
CA LEU A 70 2.33 2.16 -6.32
C LEU A 70 2.22 1.63 -7.77
N ARG A 71 3.22 1.94 -8.58
CA ARG A 71 3.31 1.57 -10.00
C ARG A 71 4.62 0.86 -10.26
N GLY A 72 4.56 -0.26 -10.98
CA GLY A 72 5.75 -1.02 -11.37
C GLY A 72 6.59 -0.31 -12.44
N LYS A 73 7.64 -0.99 -12.91
CA LYS A 73 8.57 -0.47 -13.94
C LYS A 73 7.89 -0.01 -15.23
N THR A 74 6.81 -0.65 -15.62
CA THR A 74 6.02 -0.34 -16.83
C THR A 74 4.97 0.75 -16.60
N GLY A 75 4.85 1.26 -15.37
CA GLY A 75 3.82 2.22 -14.98
C GLY A 75 2.47 1.61 -14.66
N ASN A 76 2.32 0.28 -14.71
CA ASN A 76 1.08 -0.41 -14.34
C ASN A 76 0.84 -0.43 -12.83
N SER A 77 -0.43 -0.44 -12.43
CA SER A 77 -0.87 -0.69 -11.04
C SER A 77 -0.52 -2.11 -10.60
N LEU A 78 -0.84 -2.44 -9.35
CA LEU A 78 -0.53 -3.71 -8.72
C LEU A 78 -1.79 -4.44 -8.29
N PHE A 79 -1.76 -5.75 -8.42
CA PHE A 79 -2.46 -6.66 -7.53
C PHE A 79 -1.68 -6.80 -6.22
N PHE A 80 -2.39 -6.92 -5.10
CA PHE A 80 -1.73 -7.15 -3.81
C PHE A 80 -2.63 -7.92 -2.83
N HIS A 81 -2.01 -8.62 -1.89
CA HIS A 81 -2.69 -9.17 -0.72
C HIS A 81 -1.76 -9.24 0.48
N ARG A 82 -2.32 -9.25 1.69
CA ARG A 82 -1.54 -9.36 2.93
C ARG A 82 -1.21 -10.82 3.22
N LEU A 83 0.07 -11.14 3.42
CA LEU A 83 0.53 -12.47 3.83
C LEU A 83 0.42 -12.68 5.34
N GLY A 84 0.57 -11.62 6.13
CA GLY A 84 0.58 -11.69 7.58
C GLY A 84 1.42 -10.57 8.19
N ASN A 85 2.00 -10.84 9.35
CA ASN A 85 3.00 -9.96 9.97
C ASN A 85 4.20 -10.76 10.49
N THR A 86 5.27 -10.03 10.80
CA THR A 86 6.49 -10.55 11.38
C THR A 86 7.13 -9.52 12.31
N THR A 87 8.28 -9.88 12.90
CA THR A 87 9.11 -8.98 13.70
C THR A 87 10.33 -8.52 12.90
N SER A 88 10.88 -7.37 13.26
CA SER A 88 12.09 -6.83 12.66
C SER A 88 13.02 -6.29 13.74
N SER A 89 14.33 -6.42 13.55
CA SER A 89 15.31 -5.92 14.51
C SER A 89 15.36 -4.39 14.59
N VAL A 90 14.79 -3.68 13.60
CA VAL A 90 14.80 -2.21 13.53
C VAL A 90 13.47 -1.58 13.98
N CYS A 91 12.49 -2.38 14.39
CA CYS A 91 11.16 -1.91 14.76
C CYS A 91 10.67 -2.59 16.04
N LYS A 92 10.08 -1.80 16.94
CA LYS A 92 9.47 -2.31 18.19
C LYS A 92 8.08 -2.92 17.96
N THR A 93 7.44 -2.56 16.84
CA THR A 93 6.11 -2.98 16.45
C THR A 93 6.18 -4.07 15.36
N SER A 94 5.09 -4.81 15.18
CA SER A 94 5.00 -5.81 14.11
C SER A 94 5.03 -5.16 12.73
N ILE A 95 5.65 -5.85 11.78
CA ILE A 95 5.78 -5.45 10.38
C ILE A 95 4.85 -6.29 9.53
N ASP A 96 3.98 -5.63 8.78
CA ASP A 96 3.04 -6.28 7.87
C ASP A 96 3.74 -6.65 6.56
N ILE A 97 3.35 -7.80 6.01
CA ILE A 97 3.94 -8.39 4.82
C ILE A 97 2.87 -8.44 3.74
N TYR A 98 3.16 -7.86 2.58
CA TYR A 98 2.31 -7.94 1.39
C TYR A 98 3.06 -8.61 0.25
N GLU A 99 2.36 -9.49 -0.46
CA GLU A 99 2.78 -9.94 -1.78
C GLU A 99 2.12 -9.05 -2.83
N VAL A 100 2.90 -8.59 -3.80
CA VAL A 100 2.43 -7.69 -4.85
C VAL A 100 2.88 -8.20 -6.22
N VAL A 101 2.03 -8.04 -7.22
CA VAL A 101 2.38 -8.28 -8.63
C VAL A 101 1.78 -7.19 -9.52
N CYS A 102 2.54 -6.68 -10.48
CA CYS A 102 2.02 -5.69 -11.44
C CYS A 102 0.90 -6.30 -12.28
N LEU A 103 -0.08 -5.49 -12.71
CA LEU A 103 -1.21 -5.97 -13.53
C LEU A 103 -0.78 -6.57 -14.89
N ASP A 104 0.46 -6.32 -15.32
CA ASP A 104 1.06 -6.92 -16.51
C ASP A 104 1.88 -8.18 -16.22
N GLY A 105 1.94 -8.64 -14.96
CA GLY A 105 2.70 -9.81 -14.53
C GLY A 105 4.22 -9.63 -14.53
N THR A 106 4.75 -8.45 -14.87
CA THR A 106 6.19 -8.27 -15.15
C THR A 106 7.08 -8.10 -13.93
N GLN A 107 6.49 -7.81 -12.76
CA GLN A 107 7.22 -7.51 -11.54
C GLN A 107 6.43 -7.99 -10.34
N TRP A 108 7.04 -8.88 -9.56
CA TRP A 108 6.44 -9.62 -8.46
C TRP A 108 7.37 -9.58 -7.26
N ASN A 109 6.93 -8.98 -6.16
CA ASN A 109 7.77 -8.75 -4.98
C ASN A 109 6.98 -8.98 -3.68
N THR A 110 7.73 -9.11 -2.59
CA THR A 110 7.23 -8.91 -1.23
C THR A 110 7.58 -7.50 -0.77
N VAL A 111 6.63 -6.81 -0.12
CA VAL A 111 6.80 -5.46 0.42
C VAL A 111 6.38 -5.44 1.89
N TYR A 112 7.13 -4.71 2.71
CA TYR A 112 6.96 -4.66 4.16
C TYR A 112 6.52 -3.27 4.64
N PHE A 113 5.59 -3.23 5.59
CA PHE A 113 5.00 -2.00 6.13
C PHE A 113 5.09 -1.93 7.66
N ASN A 114 5.33 -0.73 8.19
CA ASN A 114 5.10 -0.43 9.59
C ASN A 114 3.91 0.52 9.69
N LEU A 115 2.84 0.08 10.36
CA LEU A 115 1.56 0.78 10.40
C LEU A 115 1.43 1.82 11.53
N HIS A 116 2.46 1.96 12.37
CA HIS A 116 2.43 2.80 13.57
C HIS A 116 3.05 4.19 13.35
N HIS A 117 2.65 4.87 12.26
CA HIS A 117 3.15 6.20 11.91
C HIS A 117 2.02 7.19 11.58
N PRO A 118 2.17 8.49 11.83
CA PRO A 118 1.09 9.47 11.66
C PRO A 118 0.69 9.72 10.20
N ARG A 119 1.53 9.31 9.23
CA ARG A 119 1.30 9.48 7.79
C ARG A 119 2.00 8.41 6.97
N ARG A 120 1.69 8.36 5.68
CA ARG A 120 2.37 7.53 4.68
C ARG A 120 3.70 8.13 4.24
N SER A 121 4.66 7.26 3.97
CA SER A 121 5.93 7.62 3.32
C SER A 121 5.70 8.13 1.89
N ASN A 122 6.47 9.13 1.48
CA ASN A 122 6.50 9.69 0.13
C ASN A 122 7.51 8.99 -0.79
N LEU A 123 8.20 7.96 -0.29
CA LEU A 123 9.23 7.23 -1.02
C LEU A 123 8.67 5.91 -1.53
N ALA A 124 9.05 5.50 -2.74
CA ALA A 124 8.71 4.21 -3.34
C ALA A 124 9.85 3.20 -3.15
N PRO A 125 9.57 1.88 -3.03
CA PRO A 125 10.60 0.85 -3.10
C PRO A 125 11.34 0.87 -4.43
N PRO A 126 12.58 0.34 -4.48
CA PRO A 126 13.33 0.26 -5.73
C PRO A 126 12.54 -0.43 -6.84
N GLY A 127 12.56 0.16 -8.04
CA GLY A 127 11.81 -0.35 -9.19
C GLY A 127 10.32 -0.02 -9.18
N TYR A 128 9.85 0.84 -8.26
CA TYR A 128 8.49 1.35 -8.25
C TYR A 128 8.46 2.88 -8.26
N THR A 129 7.28 3.43 -8.57
CA THR A 129 6.97 4.85 -8.41
C THR A 129 5.63 5.02 -7.70
N LEU A 130 5.41 6.19 -7.09
CA LEU A 130 4.13 6.56 -6.48
C LEU A 130 3.37 7.52 -7.38
N MET A 131 2.12 7.19 -7.67
CA MET A 131 1.20 8.08 -8.36
C MET A 131 0.88 9.30 -7.47
N PRO A 132 1.07 10.53 -7.95
CA PRO A 132 0.77 11.73 -7.17
C PRO A 132 -0.72 11.91 -6.88
N PHE A 133 -1.02 12.61 -5.78
CA PHE A 133 -2.36 13.01 -5.41
C PHE A 133 -2.95 13.98 -6.44
N ILE A 134 -4.16 13.69 -6.92
CA ILE A 134 -4.86 14.52 -7.90
C ILE A 134 -5.93 15.35 -7.17
N LYS A 135 -5.55 16.56 -6.74
CA LYS A 135 -6.41 17.46 -5.94
C LYS A 135 -7.78 17.73 -6.56
N GLY A 136 -7.85 17.85 -7.90
CA GLY A 136 -9.10 18.09 -8.63
C GLY A 136 -10.11 16.95 -8.53
N LEU A 137 -9.64 15.72 -8.31
CA LEU A 137 -10.50 14.55 -8.14
C LEU A 137 -10.82 14.27 -6.67
N LYS A 138 -10.11 14.90 -5.72
CA LYS A 138 -10.21 14.61 -4.27
C LYS A 138 -10.12 13.12 -3.93
N ILE A 139 -9.40 12.36 -4.76
CA ILE A 139 -9.24 10.92 -4.65
C ILE A 139 -7.76 10.64 -4.40
N ASP A 140 -7.44 10.08 -3.23
CA ASP A 140 -6.05 9.71 -2.89
C ASP A 140 -5.62 8.37 -3.51
N SER A 141 -6.54 7.41 -3.63
CA SER A 141 -6.38 6.21 -4.45
C SER A 141 -7.67 5.94 -5.23
N PRO A 142 -7.66 5.93 -6.58
CA PRO A 142 -8.88 5.77 -7.36
C PRO A 142 -9.40 4.34 -7.40
N ILE A 143 -8.52 3.33 -7.43
CA ILE A 143 -8.90 1.91 -7.50
C ILE A 143 -7.77 1.06 -6.91
N ASP A 144 -8.09 0.31 -5.87
CA ASP A 144 -7.19 -0.66 -5.24
C ASP A 144 -7.53 -2.07 -5.75
N PHE A 145 -6.55 -2.80 -6.28
CA PHE A 145 -6.75 -4.17 -6.77
C PHE A 145 -6.20 -5.20 -5.78
N GLY A 146 -6.63 -5.10 -4.53
CA GLY A 146 -6.12 -6.00 -3.50
C GLY A 146 -6.92 -5.95 -2.22
N VAL A 147 -6.46 -6.74 -1.25
CA VAL A 147 -7.10 -6.90 0.06
C VAL A 147 -6.06 -6.93 1.18
N ASN A 148 -6.47 -6.66 2.42
CA ASN A 148 -5.60 -6.69 3.60
C ASN A 148 -5.63 -8.05 4.34
N PHE A 149 -5.92 -9.15 3.64
CA PHE A 149 -5.88 -10.51 4.19
C PHE A 149 -5.30 -11.51 3.19
N PRO A 150 -4.89 -12.72 3.64
CA PRO A 150 -4.33 -13.74 2.76
C PRO A 150 -5.33 -14.22 1.72
N VAL A 151 -4.85 -14.42 0.50
CA VAL A 151 -5.63 -14.93 -0.63
C VAL A 151 -4.93 -16.18 -1.13
N GLU A 152 -5.64 -17.30 -1.09
CA GLU A 152 -5.18 -18.53 -1.71
C GLU A 152 -5.13 -18.37 -3.23
N ASP A 153 -4.15 -19.01 -3.88
CA ASP A 153 -3.94 -18.94 -5.33
C ASP A 153 -3.82 -17.50 -5.88
N PHE A 154 -3.11 -16.63 -5.15
CA PHE A 154 -2.86 -15.26 -5.60
C PHE A 154 -2.04 -15.23 -6.91
N PRO A 155 -2.41 -14.40 -7.91
CA PRO A 155 -3.49 -13.41 -7.89
C PRO A 155 -4.86 -13.93 -8.38
N PHE A 156 -4.97 -15.18 -8.81
CA PHE A 156 -6.20 -15.75 -9.38
C PHE A 156 -7.36 -15.86 -8.37
N GLY A 157 -7.07 -15.98 -7.08
CA GLY A 157 -8.06 -15.93 -6.00
C GLY A 157 -8.61 -14.53 -5.69
N LEU A 158 -7.99 -13.45 -6.19
CA LEU A 158 -8.37 -12.07 -5.87
C LEU A 158 -9.81 -11.69 -6.23
N PRO A 159 -10.40 -12.09 -7.37
CA PRO A 159 -11.76 -11.70 -7.71
C PRO A 159 -12.74 -12.00 -6.57
N ARG A 160 -12.71 -13.22 -6.04
CA ARG A 160 -13.57 -13.64 -4.94
C ARG A 160 -13.25 -12.87 -3.66
N ALA A 161 -11.97 -12.69 -3.33
CA ALA A 161 -11.55 -11.96 -2.15
C ALA A 161 -12.02 -10.50 -2.16
N ILE A 162 -11.88 -9.83 -3.31
CA ILE A 162 -12.32 -8.45 -3.53
C ILE A 162 -13.83 -8.32 -3.44
N ASP A 163 -14.58 -9.26 -4.00
CA ASP A 163 -16.04 -9.23 -3.93
C ASP A 163 -16.52 -9.33 -2.47
N ILE A 164 -15.91 -10.22 -1.67
CA ILE A 164 -16.17 -10.33 -0.23
C ILE A 164 -15.78 -9.04 0.51
N PHE A 165 -14.59 -8.52 0.25
CA PHE A 165 -14.04 -7.38 1.00
C PHE A 165 -14.79 -6.06 0.75
N TYR A 166 -15.18 -5.80 -0.51
CA TYR A 166 -15.84 -4.55 -0.90
C TYR A 166 -17.38 -4.65 -0.98
N GLY A 167 -17.96 -5.76 -0.52
CA GLY A 167 -19.41 -5.89 -0.30
C GLY A 167 -20.23 -6.24 -1.55
N GLY A 168 -19.70 -7.10 -2.43
CA GLY A 168 -20.55 -7.92 -3.32
C GLY A 168 -21.14 -7.22 -4.55
N LYS A 169 -20.60 -6.08 -4.97
CA LYS A 169 -21.16 -5.31 -6.11
C LYS A 169 -20.69 -5.80 -7.48
N GLY A 170 -19.75 -6.76 -7.55
CA GLY A 170 -19.25 -7.39 -8.78
C GLY A 170 -18.46 -6.50 -9.77
N ILE A 171 -18.52 -5.16 -9.67
CA ILE A 171 -17.85 -4.26 -10.62
C ILE A 171 -16.32 -4.40 -10.53
N LEU A 172 -15.77 -4.35 -9.32
CA LEU A 172 -14.32 -4.43 -9.12
C LEU A 172 -13.82 -5.86 -9.36
N GLU A 173 -14.57 -6.87 -8.92
CA GLU A 173 -14.32 -8.28 -9.24
C GLU A 173 -14.17 -8.48 -10.76
N ARG A 174 -15.15 -8.02 -11.54
CA ARG A 174 -15.12 -8.14 -13.01
C ARG A 174 -13.87 -7.48 -13.59
N LYS A 175 -13.51 -6.29 -13.11
CA LYS A 175 -12.30 -5.59 -13.55
C LYS A 175 -11.02 -6.36 -13.22
N VAL A 176 -10.95 -6.99 -12.05
CA VAL A 176 -9.82 -7.85 -11.66
C VAL A 176 -9.73 -9.05 -12.60
N ARG A 177 -10.85 -9.71 -12.92
CA ARG A 177 -10.88 -10.82 -13.90
C ARG A 177 -10.40 -10.39 -15.28
N GLU A 178 -10.85 -9.22 -15.75
CA GLU A 178 -10.39 -8.65 -17.03
C GLU A 178 -8.88 -8.36 -17.03
N CYS A 179 -8.33 -7.87 -15.92
CA CYS A 179 -6.89 -7.67 -15.78
C CYS A 179 -6.11 -8.99 -15.75
N LEU A 180 -6.62 -9.99 -15.01
CA LEU A 180 -6.00 -11.33 -14.96
C LEU A 180 -5.95 -12.01 -16.34
N ALA A 181 -6.98 -11.81 -17.16
CA ALA A 181 -7.05 -12.41 -18.50
C ALA A 181 -6.09 -11.78 -19.54
N LYS A 182 -5.50 -10.61 -19.24
CA LYS A 182 -4.65 -9.85 -20.19
C LYS A 182 -3.17 -10.20 -20.13
N SER A 183 -2.75 -10.89 -19.08
CA SER A 183 -1.33 -11.07 -18.76
C SER A 183 -1.11 -12.47 -18.21
N ASN A 184 0.12 -12.98 -18.36
CA ASN A 184 0.52 -14.23 -17.73
C ASN A 184 1.08 -13.93 -16.35
N PHE A 185 0.57 -14.62 -15.33
CA PHE A 185 1.05 -14.52 -13.96
C PHE A 185 1.72 -15.83 -13.59
N SER A 186 3.04 -15.79 -13.50
CA SER A 186 3.83 -16.90 -12.96
C SER A 186 4.53 -16.38 -11.72
N ARG A 187 4.17 -16.94 -10.56
CA ARG A 187 4.91 -16.67 -9.33
C ARG A 187 6.36 -17.14 -9.52
N PRO A 188 7.36 -16.31 -9.20
CA PRO A 188 8.78 -16.65 -9.35
C PRO A 188 9.24 -17.77 -8.41
#